data_AF-A0A936C1G9-F1
#
_entry.id   AF-A0A936C1G9-F1
#
_cell.length_a   1.000
_cell.length_b   1.000
_cell.length_c   1.000
_cell.angle_alpha   90.00
_cell.angle_beta   90.00
_cell.angle_gamma   90.00
#
_symmetry.space_group_name_H-M   'P 1'
#
loop_
_entity.id
_entity.type
_entity.pdbx_description
1 polymer ?
#
loop_
_entity_poly.entity_id
_entity_poly.type
_entity_poly.pdbx_seq_one_letter_code
_entity_poly.pdbx_strand_id
1 'polypeptide(L)'
;MNLKDADRPYVGGQAVIEGVMMRSPKCLAIAVRRADGSIVIRDDAWVSIWERLRFLRWPFLRGAVILTESIYNGVQAIHFAAQQAERDAASEAEAEPKADPAKRFEGKGRVTASAVGMDTAPDRAPDTESEPAQHARPAEPGPTTSNTAMTIAISFVLAIALFVGLPHLLALLAGKIAGENLGVDSFAFHALDGFFKILIFVAYIGGIGLIPEIRRVFEYHGAEHKVVNVYEGGLELTLDNARSQTTFHARCGTSFVLFVLVLSIFIFAAVFPLIPTVSSSSVVNHLAMIIIKIPLMLPLAGLAYEINRFASAHPHQLWVQAIVQPGRLMQKLTTREPADDQLEIALAAMGAALRREAAAATESVREVSERDSPAQILVFRDYTEAASVLHAGA
;
A
#
# COMPACT_ATOMS: atom_id res chain seq x y z
N MET A 1 23.38 13.33 -18.06
CA MET A 1 23.31 13.39 -16.59
C MET A 1 23.80 14.76 -16.20
N ASN A 2 22.90 15.65 -15.77
CA ASN A 2 23.21 17.04 -15.49
C ASN A 2 23.74 17.12 -14.05
N LEU A 3 24.81 17.87 -13.80
CA LEU A 3 25.53 17.91 -12.51
C LEU A 3 24.73 18.57 -11.35
N LYS A 4 23.43 18.84 -11.55
CA LYS A 4 22.48 19.25 -10.50
C LYS A 4 21.74 18.10 -9.82
N ASP A 5 21.81 16.88 -10.38
CA ASP A 5 21.09 15.70 -9.87
C ASP A 5 21.87 14.92 -8.78
N ALA A 6 23.13 15.26 -8.52
CA ALA A 6 24.02 14.44 -7.69
C ALA A 6 23.85 14.62 -6.17
N ASP A 7 23.16 15.68 -5.73
CA ASP A 7 23.14 16.09 -4.30
C ASP A 7 21.78 15.86 -3.60
N ARG A 8 20.78 15.36 -4.32
CA ARG A 8 19.45 15.09 -3.77
C ARG A 8 19.26 13.60 -3.47
N PRO A 9 18.88 13.23 -2.23
CA PRO A 9 18.60 11.84 -1.91
C PRO A 9 17.47 11.31 -2.78
N TYR A 10 17.60 10.06 -3.20
CA TYR A 10 16.54 9.36 -3.92
C TYR A 10 15.35 9.12 -3.00
N VAL A 11 14.17 9.65 -3.36
CA VAL A 11 12.92 9.42 -2.62
C VAL A 11 11.91 8.71 -3.52
N GLY A 12 11.14 7.81 -2.94
CA GLY A 12 9.94 7.22 -3.54
C GLY A 12 8.94 6.84 -2.47
N GLY A 13 7.69 6.59 -2.84
CA GLY A 13 6.65 6.30 -1.85
C GLY A 13 5.77 5.09 -2.18
N GLN A 14 4.82 4.87 -1.28
CA GLN A 14 3.73 3.93 -1.41
C GLN A 14 2.48 4.50 -0.74
N ALA A 15 1.34 4.46 -1.42
CA ALA A 15 0.06 4.83 -0.83
C ALA A 15 -0.44 3.76 0.16
N VAL A 16 -1.05 4.23 1.24
CA VAL A 16 -1.77 3.41 2.21
C VAL A 16 -3.16 4.00 2.47
N ILE A 17 -3.98 3.32 3.26
CA ILE A 17 -5.32 3.81 3.62
C ILE A 17 -5.14 5.11 4.43
N GLU A 18 -5.81 6.18 4.00
CA GLU A 18 -5.71 7.53 4.58
C GLU A 18 -4.29 8.11 4.67
N GLY A 19 -3.33 7.61 3.89
CA GLY A 19 -1.94 7.97 4.10
C GLY A 19 -0.98 7.72 2.96
N VAL A 20 0.23 8.23 3.14
CA VAL A 20 1.36 8.02 2.23
C VAL A 20 2.62 7.68 3.03
N MET A 21 3.31 6.64 2.59
CA MET A 21 4.64 6.29 3.05
C MET A 21 5.66 6.84 2.05
N MET A 22 6.68 7.54 2.53
CA MET A 22 7.83 8.02 1.76
C MET A 22 9.11 7.40 2.29
N ARG A 23 10.01 6.99 1.40
CA ARG A 23 11.30 6.38 1.71
C ARG A 23 12.43 7.16 1.06
N SER A 24 13.36 7.65 1.86
CA SER A 24 14.67 8.14 1.44
C SER A 24 15.74 7.06 1.69
N PRO A 25 17.02 7.28 1.33
CA PRO A 25 18.07 6.27 1.53
C PRO A 25 18.25 5.83 2.98
N LYS A 26 18.10 6.75 3.95
CA LYS A 26 18.32 6.52 5.39
C LYS A 26 17.06 6.64 6.24
N CYS A 27 15.91 6.98 5.67
CA CYS A 27 14.68 7.24 6.44
C CYS A 27 13.42 6.68 5.78
N LEU A 28 12.43 6.38 6.61
CA LEU A 28 11.09 5.97 6.23
C LEU A 28 10.10 6.83 7.01
N ALA A 29 9.21 7.54 6.33
CA ALA A 29 8.17 8.35 6.95
C ALA A 29 6.79 7.88 6.49
N ILE A 30 5.86 7.67 7.41
CA ILE A 30 4.47 7.28 7.13
C ILE A 30 3.57 8.37 7.70
N ALA A 31 2.88 9.13 6.84
CA ALA A 31 1.89 10.10 7.26
C ALA A 31 0.48 9.56 7.02
N VAL A 32 -0.38 9.67 8.04
CA VAL A 32 -1.78 9.24 7.99
C VAL A 32 -2.66 10.39 8.48
N ARG A 33 -3.78 10.64 7.78
CA ARG A 33 -4.83 11.56 8.20
C ARG A 33 -5.81 10.83 9.11
N ARG A 34 -6.12 11.43 10.26
CA ARG A 34 -7.16 10.94 11.16
C ARG A 34 -8.53 11.53 10.82
N ALA A 35 -9.59 10.89 11.33
CA ALA A 35 -10.98 11.32 11.17
C ALA A 35 -11.23 12.75 11.71
N ASP A 36 -10.49 13.16 12.73
CA ASP A 36 -10.54 14.52 13.31
C ASP A 36 -9.82 15.59 12.46
N GLY A 37 -9.18 15.18 11.36
CA GLY A 37 -8.40 16.04 10.46
C GLY A 37 -6.93 16.22 10.85
N SER A 38 -6.50 15.68 11.99
CA SER A 38 -5.10 15.72 12.41
C SER A 38 -4.20 14.81 11.54
N ILE A 39 -2.93 15.17 11.46
CA ILE A 39 -1.92 14.43 10.70
C ILE A 39 -0.98 13.76 11.68
N VAL A 40 -0.92 12.43 11.63
CA VAL A 40 0.03 11.64 12.42
C VAL A 40 1.12 11.12 11.51
N ILE A 41 2.37 11.45 11.84
CA ILE A 41 3.54 11.00 11.10
C ILE A 41 4.35 10.09 12.01
N ARG A 42 4.69 8.91 11.50
CA ARG A 42 5.70 8.04 12.06
C ARG A 42 6.96 8.14 11.22
N ASP A 43 8.08 8.52 11.80
CA ASP A 43 9.38 8.54 11.12
C ASP A 43 10.37 7.54 11.76
N ASP A 44 10.86 6.62 10.93
CA ASP A 44 11.79 5.57 11.32
C ASP A 44 13.15 5.81 10.62
N ALA A 45 14.25 5.51 11.33
CA ALA A 45 15.54 5.35 10.68
C ALA A 45 15.50 4.09 9.81
N TRP A 46 15.94 4.20 8.57
CA TRP A 46 15.94 3.10 7.62
C TRP A 46 17.36 2.73 7.22
N VAL A 47 17.71 1.45 7.36
CA VAL A 47 18.97 0.92 6.85
C VAL A 47 18.65 -0.35 6.09
N SER A 48 19.13 -0.41 4.85
CA SER A 48 18.88 -1.54 3.98
C SER A 48 19.71 -2.77 4.41
N ILE A 49 19.12 -3.96 4.33
CA ILE A 49 19.74 -5.26 4.69
C ILE A 49 21.03 -5.49 3.87
N TRP A 50 21.11 -4.83 2.72
CA TRP A 50 22.24 -4.66 1.82
C TRP A 50 23.58 -4.32 2.46
N GLU A 51 23.58 -3.54 3.55
CA GLU A 51 24.82 -3.18 4.26
C GLU A 51 25.42 -4.38 5.01
N ARG A 52 24.63 -5.42 5.28
CA ARG A 52 25.04 -6.58 6.07
C ARG A 52 25.64 -7.72 5.25
N LEU A 53 25.19 -7.95 4.01
CA LEU A 53 25.59 -9.13 3.21
C LEU A 53 25.90 -8.78 1.75
N ARG A 54 27.19 -8.76 1.40
CA ARG A 54 27.70 -8.37 0.07
C ARG A 54 27.23 -9.25 -1.09
N PHE A 55 26.94 -10.53 -0.86
CA PHE A 55 26.55 -11.47 -1.92
C PHE A 55 25.12 -11.23 -2.43
N LEU A 56 24.25 -10.61 -1.64
CA LEU A 56 22.91 -10.27 -2.09
C LEU A 56 22.98 -9.32 -3.31
N ARG A 57 24.10 -8.59 -3.52
CA ARG A 57 24.21 -7.47 -4.51
C ARG A 57 24.28 -7.97 -5.95
N TRP A 58 24.28 -9.28 -6.13
CA TRP A 58 24.29 -9.93 -7.42
C TRP A 58 23.03 -9.54 -8.21
N PRO A 59 23.14 -9.26 -9.54
CA PRO A 59 21.96 -9.08 -10.38
C PRO A 59 21.04 -10.31 -10.24
N PHE A 60 19.74 -10.13 -10.46
CA PHE A 60 18.67 -11.10 -10.19
C PHE A 60 18.30 -11.32 -8.71
N LEU A 61 19.26 -11.51 -7.80
CA LEU A 61 18.96 -11.67 -6.36
C LEU A 61 18.53 -10.36 -5.71
N ARG A 62 19.07 -9.23 -6.20
CA ARG A 62 18.75 -7.92 -5.64
C ARG A 62 17.33 -7.45 -5.83
N GLY A 63 16.69 -7.82 -6.94
CA GLY A 63 15.29 -7.50 -7.16
C GLY A 63 14.42 -8.16 -6.10
N ALA A 64 14.71 -9.42 -5.77
CA ALA A 64 14.00 -10.16 -4.72
C ALA A 64 14.17 -9.52 -3.34
N VAL A 65 15.39 -9.11 -2.96
CA VAL A 65 15.64 -8.47 -1.66
C VAL A 65 14.94 -7.12 -1.55
N ILE A 66 15.04 -6.27 -2.58
CA ILE A 66 14.36 -4.96 -2.58
C ILE A 66 12.84 -5.13 -2.53
N LEU A 67 12.31 -6.13 -3.25
CA LEU A 67 10.89 -6.47 -3.19
C LEU A 67 10.49 -6.90 -1.77
N THR A 68 11.27 -7.77 -1.12
CA THR A 68 11.02 -8.20 0.27
C THR A 68 11.06 -7.02 1.25
N GLU A 69 12.05 -6.14 1.14
CA GLU A 69 12.12 -4.91 1.95
C GLU A 69 10.89 -4.03 1.73
N SER A 70 10.49 -3.85 0.47
CA SER A 70 9.34 -3.00 0.12
C SER A 70 8.02 -3.60 0.63
N ILE A 71 7.85 -4.92 0.54
CA ILE A 71 6.69 -5.63 1.10
C ILE A 71 6.66 -5.46 2.62
N TYR A 72 7.79 -5.66 3.31
CA TYR A 72 7.87 -5.48 4.76
C TYR A 72 7.47 -4.06 5.18
N ASN A 73 8.02 -3.05 4.51
CA ASN A 73 7.68 -1.64 4.78
C ASN A 73 6.22 -1.33 4.48
N GLY A 74 5.69 -1.85 3.38
CA GLY A 74 4.29 -1.73 3.03
C GLY A 74 3.38 -2.31 4.11
N VAL A 75 3.69 -3.50 4.63
CA VAL A 75 2.93 -4.14 5.72
C VAL A 75 3.00 -3.28 6.99
N GLN A 76 4.17 -2.75 7.34
CA GLN A 76 4.32 -1.87 8.50
C GLN A 76 3.51 -0.58 8.37
N ALA A 77 3.48 0.02 7.17
CA ALA A 77 2.69 1.22 6.90
C ALA A 77 1.19 0.95 6.96
N ILE A 78 0.72 -0.18 6.41
CA ILE A 78 -0.68 -0.62 6.51
C ILE A 78 -1.07 -0.85 7.97
N HIS A 79 -0.23 -1.55 8.74
CA HIS A 79 -0.49 -1.81 10.15
C HIS A 79 -0.56 -0.50 10.96
N PHE A 80 0.33 0.45 10.68
CA PHE A 80 0.29 1.76 11.32
C PHE A 80 -0.99 2.53 10.98
N ALA A 81 -1.40 2.55 9.71
CA ALA A 81 -2.65 3.18 9.30
C ALA A 81 -3.87 2.53 9.96
N ALA A 82 -3.91 1.20 10.01
CA ALA A 82 -4.98 0.46 10.70
C ALA A 82 -5.05 0.80 12.19
N GLN A 83 -3.92 0.91 12.88
CA GLN A 83 -3.86 1.32 14.28
C GLN A 83 -4.40 2.74 14.50
N GLN A 84 -4.21 3.67 13.55
CA GLN A 84 -4.80 5.01 13.66
C GLN A 84 -6.31 4.97 13.43
N ALA A 85 -6.78 4.21 12.44
CA ALA A 85 -8.21 4.04 12.18
C ALA A 85 -8.94 3.40 13.38
N GLU A 86 -8.33 2.42 14.05
CA GLU A 86 -8.87 1.82 15.28
C GLU A 86 -8.97 2.84 16.43
N ARG A 87 -7.98 3.74 16.55
CA ARG A 87 -8.01 4.81 17.56
C ARG A 87 -9.11 5.84 17.27
N ASP A 88 -9.33 6.16 16.00
CA ASP A 88 -10.40 7.06 15.58
C ASP A 88 -11.78 6.43 15.87
N ALA A 89 -11.97 5.15 15.57
CA ALA A 89 -13.20 4.43 15.90
C ALA A 89 -13.46 4.36 17.41
N ALA A 90 -12.40 4.20 18.22
CA ALA A 90 -12.51 4.19 19.68
C ALA A 90 -12.89 5.57 20.23
N SER A 91 -12.29 6.65 19.72
CA SER A 91 -12.61 8.01 20.16
C SER A 91 -14.02 8.44 19.76
N GLU A 92 -14.51 8.02 18.58
CA GLU A 92 -15.91 8.19 18.17
C GLU A 92 -16.88 7.47 19.11
N ALA A 93 -16.58 6.21 19.47
CA ALA A 93 -17.41 5.42 20.39
C ALA A 93 -17.44 6.00 21.82
N GLU A 94 -16.38 6.70 22.25
CA GLU A 94 -16.33 7.41 23.52
C GLU A 94 -17.07 8.77 23.47
N ALA A 95 -17.12 9.41 22.30
CA ALA A 95 -17.78 10.70 22.09
C ALA A 95 -19.31 10.60 21.92
N GLU A 96 -19.84 9.44 21.53
CA GLU A 96 -21.29 9.20 21.52
C GLU A 96 -21.86 9.20 22.95
N PRO A 97 -22.83 10.08 23.29
CA PRO A 97 -23.42 10.07 24.61
C PRO A 97 -24.18 8.75 24.80
N LYS A 98 -23.77 7.94 25.78
CA LYS A 98 -24.50 6.74 26.22
C LYS A 98 -25.95 7.14 26.46
N ALA A 99 -26.84 6.75 25.55
CA ALA A 99 -28.26 7.04 25.68
C ALA A 99 -28.77 6.45 27.00
N ASP A 100 -29.24 7.33 27.88
CA ASP A 100 -29.88 6.97 29.14
C ASP A 100 -31.06 6.02 28.87
N PRO A 101 -31.02 4.75 29.33
CA PRO A 101 -32.09 3.80 29.12
C PRO A 101 -33.44 4.26 29.70
N ALA A 102 -33.43 5.23 30.63
CA ALA A 102 -34.60 5.67 31.37
C ALA A 102 -35.52 6.65 30.61
N LYS A 103 -35.12 7.21 29.46
CA LYS A 103 -35.94 8.22 28.74
C LYS A 103 -36.74 7.71 27.55
N ARG A 104 -36.85 6.38 27.38
CA ARG A 104 -37.62 5.79 26.25
C ARG A 104 -39.12 5.58 26.53
N PHE A 105 -39.61 5.87 27.74
CA PHE A 105 -41.02 5.67 28.10
C PHE A 105 -41.62 6.83 28.90
N GLU A 106 -41.68 8.03 28.32
CA GLU A 106 -42.67 9.03 28.77
C GLU A 106 -43.37 9.66 27.57
N GLY A 107 -44.56 9.12 27.26
CA GLY A 107 -45.34 9.53 26.10
C GLY A 107 -46.75 8.96 26.04
N LYS A 108 -47.62 9.45 26.94
CA LYS A 108 -49.10 9.50 26.89
C LYS A 108 -49.90 8.26 27.36
N GLY A 109 -50.51 8.42 28.54
CA GLY A 109 -51.68 7.67 29.00
C GLY A 109 -52.26 8.30 30.27
N ARG A 110 -53.35 9.05 30.12
CA ARG A 110 -54.02 9.90 31.12
C ARG A 110 -54.98 9.09 31.99
N VAL A 111 -54.87 9.09 33.33
CA VAL A 111 -56.03 8.99 34.27
C VAL A 111 -55.71 9.66 35.62
N THR A 112 -56.73 10.30 36.17
CA THR A 112 -56.87 11.17 37.34
C THR A 112 -56.85 10.47 38.71
N ALA A 113 -56.33 11.12 39.76
CA ALA A 113 -57.05 11.40 41.02
C ALA A 113 -56.21 12.19 42.05
N SER A 114 -56.81 13.28 42.51
CA SER A 114 -56.60 14.16 43.68
C SER A 114 -55.94 13.57 44.95
N ALA A 115 -55.11 14.39 45.63
CA ALA A 115 -55.35 14.95 46.99
C ALA A 115 -54.12 14.97 47.93
N VAL A 116 -53.74 16.20 48.33
CA VAL A 116 -53.33 16.66 49.68
C VAL A 116 -51.95 16.23 50.25
N GLY A 117 -51.19 17.23 50.73
CA GLY A 117 -50.30 17.06 51.89
C GLY A 117 -48.98 17.84 51.86
N MET A 118 -48.96 18.97 52.57
CA MET A 118 -47.77 19.73 53.01
C MET A 118 -46.80 18.83 53.80
N ASP A 119 -45.47 18.97 53.67
CA ASP A 119 -44.62 19.86 54.50
C ASP A 119 -43.12 19.42 54.52
N THR A 120 -42.24 20.39 54.77
CA THR A 120 -40.83 20.31 55.23
C THR A 120 -39.68 19.86 54.29
N ALA A 121 -38.70 20.76 54.14
CA ALA A 121 -37.28 20.48 53.91
C ALA A 121 -36.56 20.43 55.29
N PRO A 122 -35.26 20.09 55.45
CA PRO A 122 -34.24 19.80 54.43
C PRO A 122 -33.29 18.61 54.75
N ASP A 123 -32.36 18.38 53.80
CA ASP A 123 -30.98 17.89 54.01
C ASP A 123 -30.74 16.44 54.45
N ARG A 124 -30.40 15.59 53.48
CA ARG A 124 -29.47 14.46 53.67
C ARG A 124 -28.87 14.04 52.33
N ALA A 125 -27.55 14.18 52.22
CA ALA A 125 -26.76 13.63 51.11
C ALA A 125 -27.02 12.12 50.97
N PRO A 126 -27.16 11.58 49.74
CA PRO A 126 -26.97 10.17 49.51
C PRO A 126 -25.49 9.92 49.17
N ASP A 127 -24.92 9.11 50.05
CA ASP A 127 -23.65 8.43 49.96
C ASP A 127 -23.32 7.96 48.53
N THR A 128 -22.11 8.28 48.09
CA THR A 128 -21.44 7.69 46.93
C THR A 128 -21.27 6.19 47.13
N GLU A 129 -22.28 5.41 46.76
CA GLU A 129 -22.09 4.02 46.34
C GLU A 129 -21.74 4.03 44.86
N SER A 130 -20.44 3.95 44.58
CA SER A 130 -19.91 3.68 43.25
C SER A 130 -20.39 2.30 42.81
N GLU A 131 -21.41 2.23 41.96
CA GLU A 131 -21.74 1.00 41.24
C GLU A 131 -20.52 0.57 40.39
N PRO A 132 -20.14 -0.72 40.41
CA PRO A 132 -19.03 -1.20 39.61
C PRO A 132 -19.40 -1.10 38.12
N ALA A 133 -18.50 -0.47 37.36
CA ALA A 133 -18.57 -0.33 35.92
C ALA A 133 -19.01 -1.65 35.25
N GLN A 134 -20.26 -1.67 34.76
CA GLN A 134 -20.79 -2.78 34.00
C GLN A 134 -20.01 -2.88 32.69
N HIS A 135 -19.27 -3.99 32.58
CA HIS A 135 -18.59 -4.56 31.42
C HIS A 135 -18.82 -3.81 30.10
N ALA A 136 -17.86 -2.93 29.76
CA ALA A 136 -17.55 -2.72 28.36
C ALA A 136 -17.25 -4.10 27.76
N ARG A 137 -17.95 -4.48 26.68
CA ARG A 137 -17.59 -5.69 25.94
C ARG A 137 -16.10 -5.57 25.61
N PRO A 138 -15.25 -6.57 25.92
CA PRO A 138 -13.86 -6.51 25.51
C PRO A 138 -13.85 -6.27 24.00
N ALA A 139 -13.13 -5.23 23.57
CA ALA A 139 -12.81 -5.04 22.16
C ALA A 139 -12.30 -6.39 21.64
N GLU A 140 -12.84 -6.86 20.51
CA GLU A 140 -12.38 -8.12 19.95
C GLU A 140 -10.86 -8.02 19.79
N PRO A 141 -10.09 -9.00 20.32
CA PRO A 141 -8.65 -8.95 20.22
C PRO A 141 -8.29 -8.85 18.73
N GLY A 142 -7.53 -7.82 18.38
CA GLY A 142 -6.98 -7.65 17.03
C GLY A 142 -6.32 -8.95 16.56
N PRO A 143 -6.22 -9.17 15.23
CA PRO A 143 -5.83 -10.45 14.68
C PRO A 143 -4.49 -10.92 15.29
N THR A 144 -4.53 -12.05 16.00
CA THR A 144 -3.33 -12.67 16.56
C THR A 144 -2.35 -13.02 15.43
N THR A 145 -1.05 -13.11 15.73
CA THR A 145 0.00 -13.43 14.73
C THR A 145 -0.31 -14.70 13.92
N SER A 146 -0.98 -15.70 14.54
CA SER A 146 -1.46 -16.91 13.88
C SER A 146 -2.60 -16.63 12.88
N ASN A 147 -3.58 -15.82 13.27
CA ASN A 147 -4.71 -15.47 12.40
C ASN A 147 -4.24 -14.64 11.20
N THR A 148 -3.31 -13.71 11.40
CA THR A 148 -2.71 -12.91 10.32
C THR A 148 -1.92 -13.79 9.34
N ALA A 149 -1.12 -14.74 9.84
CA ALA A 149 -0.37 -15.67 8.99
C ALA A 149 -1.31 -16.54 8.13
N MET A 150 -2.41 -17.00 8.70
CA MET A 150 -3.42 -17.79 7.97
C MET A 150 -4.12 -16.97 6.89
N THR A 151 -4.55 -15.73 7.19
CA THR A 151 -5.17 -14.84 6.20
C THR A 151 -4.22 -14.52 5.05
N ILE A 152 -2.93 -14.30 5.35
CA ILE A 152 -1.89 -14.11 4.34
C ILE A 152 -1.78 -15.37 3.46
N ALA A 153 -1.68 -16.56 4.05
CA ALA A 153 -1.57 -17.82 3.31
C ALA A 153 -2.76 -18.06 2.38
N ILE A 154 -3.99 -17.86 2.87
CA ILE A 154 -5.22 -17.98 2.07
C ILE A 154 -5.21 -16.98 0.91
N SER A 155 -4.84 -15.72 1.18
CA SER A 155 -4.75 -14.67 0.17
C SER A 155 -3.74 -15.02 -0.92
N PHE A 156 -2.60 -15.62 -0.57
CA PHE A 156 -1.62 -16.11 -1.54
C PHE A 156 -2.16 -17.25 -2.40
N VAL A 157 -2.86 -18.23 -1.80
CA VAL A 157 -3.47 -19.32 -2.55
C VAL A 157 -4.53 -18.80 -3.53
N LEU A 158 -5.39 -17.88 -3.07
CA LEU A 158 -6.38 -17.23 -3.93
C LEU A 158 -5.74 -16.42 -5.05
N ALA A 159 -4.65 -15.70 -4.78
CA ALA A 159 -3.90 -14.95 -5.79
C ALA A 159 -3.29 -15.89 -6.84
N ILE A 160 -2.69 -17.02 -6.44
CA ILE A 160 -2.16 -18.02 -7.39
C ILE A 160 -3.30 -18.63 -8.20
N ALA A 161 -4.41 -18.99 -7.57
CA ALA A 161 -5.57 -19.53 -8.26
C ALA A 161 -6.12 -18.53 -9.29
N LEU A 162 -6.27 -17.26 -8.93
CA LEU A 162 -6.83 -16.21 -9.78
C LEU A 162 -5.90 -15.77 -10.91
N PHE A 163 -4.60 -15.60 -10.66
CA PHE A 163 -3.66 -15.03 -11.62
C PHE A 163 -2.78 -16.04 -12.35
N VAL A 164 -2.75 -17.30 -11.90
CA VAL A 164 -2.00 -18.38 -12.56
C VAL A 164 -2.93 -19.51 -12.99
N GLY A 165 -3.77 -20.01 -12.08
CA GLY A 165 -4.66 -21.14 -12.37
C GLY A 165 -5.78 -20.79 -13.36
N LEU A 166 -6.50 -19.70 -13.10
CA LEU A 166 -7.67 -19.31 -13.89
C LEU A 166 -7.34 -18.96 -15.34
N PRO A 167 -6.32 -18.13 -15.67
CA PRO A 167 -5.95 -17.88 -17.07
C PRO A 167 -5.61 -19.16 -17.84
N HIS A 168 -4.88 -20.08 -17.19
CA HIS A 168 -4.46 -21.35 -17.77
C HIS A 168 -5.64 -22.29 -18.02
N LEU A 169 -6.61 -22.31 -17.10
CA LEU A 169 -7.88 -23.02 -17.27
C LEU A 169 -8.72 -22.41 -18.40
N LEU A 170 -8.82 -21.08 -18.48
CA LEU A 170 -9.56 -20.41 -19.55
C LEU A 170 -8.93 -20.66 -20.92
N ALA A 171 -7.59 -20.69 -21.02
CA ALA A 171 -6.89 -21.06 -22.25
C ALA A 171 -7.19 -22.50 -22.67
N LEU A 172 -7.22 -23.44 -21.72
CA LEU A 172 -7.62 -24.83 -21.96
C LEU A 172 -9.05 -24.95 -22.48
N LEU A 173 -9.99 -24.24 -21.86
CA LEU A 173 -11.39 -24.24 -22.26
C LEU A 173 -11.58 -23.59 -23.64
N ALA A 174 -10.89 -22.49 -23.92
CA ALA A 174 -10.92 -21.82 -25.22
C ALA A 174 -10.44 -22.73 -26.35
N GLY A 175 -9.35 -23.48 -26.15
CA GLY A 175 -8.88 -24.48 -27.12
C GLY A 175 -9.93 -25.56 -27.38
N LYS A 176 -10.50 -26.14 -26.31
CA LYS A 176 -11.55 -27.16 -26.42
C LYS A 176 -12.78 -26.66 -27.17
N ILE A 177 -13.23 -25.43 -26.89
CA ILE A 177 -14.38 -24.80 -27.57
C ILE A 177 -14.08 -24.57 -29.05
N ALA A 178 -12.84 -24.20 -29.40
CA ALA A 178 -12.39 -24.03 -30.77
C ALA A 178 -12.19 -25.36 -31.53
N GLY A 179 -12.35 -26.50 -30.86
CA GLY A 179 -12.11 -27.83 -31.44
C GLY A 179 -10.63 -28.19 -31.56
N GLU A 180 -9.73 -27.43 -30.92
CA GLU A 180 -8.29 -27.68 -30.92
C GLU A 180 -7.82 -28.21 -29.55
N ASN A 181 -7.11 -29.35 -29.55
CA ASN A 181 -6.43 -29.84 -28.35
C ASN A 181 -5.10 -29.09 -28.18
N LEU A 182 -5.19 -27.86 -27.67
CA LEU A 182 -4.02 -27.03 -27.36
C LEU A 182 -3.28 -27.60 -26.15
N GLY A 183 -2.18 -28.31 -26.41
CA GLY A 183 -1.27 -28.82 -25.39
C GLY A 183 -0.35 -27.74 -24.80
N VAL A 184 0.35 -28.07 -23.71
CA VAL A 184 1.35 -27.19 -23.07
C VAL A 184 2.55 -26.88 -23.97
N ASP A 185 2.72 -27.63 -25.05
CA ASP A 185 3.73 -27.45 -26.09
C ASP A 185 3.29 -26.47 -27.18
N SER A 186 2.01 -26.09 -27.21
CA SER A 186 1.47 -25.18 -28.23
C SER A 186 1.76 -23.72 -27.90
N PHE A 187 2.33 -22.99 -28.86
CA PHE A 187 2.46 -21.53 -28.78
C PHE A 187 1.10 -20.84 -28.60
N ALA A 188 0.07 -21.31 -29.32
CA ALA A 188 -1.28 -20.74 -29.24
C ALA A 188 -1.88 -20.90 -27.83
N PHE A 189 -1.56 -22.00 -27.12
CA PHE A 189 -1.96 -22.19 -25.72
C PHE A 189 -1.39 -21.07 -24.83
N HIS A 190 -0.09 -20.81 -24.92
CA HIS A 190 0.55 -19.78 -24.08
C HIS A 190 0.17 -18.36 -24.47
N ALA A 191 -0.11 -18.11 -25.75
CA ALA A 191 -0.66 -16.84 -26.21
C ALA A 191 -2.05 -16.57 -25.59
N LEU A 192 -2.93 -17.59 -25.56
CA LEU A 192 -4.23 -17.50 -24.90
C LEU A 192 -4.11 -17.36 -23.38
N ASP A 193 -3.23 -18.13 -22.73
CA ASP A 193 -2.92 -18.01 -21.29
C ASP A 193 -2.53 -16.56 -20.95
N GLY A 194 -1.62 -15.98 -21.74
CA GLY A 194 -1.20 -14.59 -21.58
C GLY A 194 -2.32 -13.58 -21.82
N PHE A 195 -3.14 -13.78 -22.85
CA PHE A 195 -4.30 -12.93 -23.13
C PHE A 195 -5.28 -12.90 -21.95
N PHE A 196 -5.69 -14.08 -21.46
CA PHE A 196 -6.60 -14.17 -20.30
C PHE A 196 -5.98 -13.58 -19.05
N LYS A 197 -4.66 -13.70 -18.87
CA LYS A 197 -3.95 -13.13 -17.73
C LYS A 197 -3.99 -11.61 -17.72
N ILE A 198 -3.77 -10.97 -18.87
CA ILE A 198 -3.92 -9.51 -19.01
C ILE A 198 -5.37 -9.10 -18.77
N LEU A 199 -6.32 -9.82 -19.37
CA LEU A 199 -7.75 -9.53 -19.24
C LEU A 199 -8.21 -9.59 -17.77
N ILE A 200 -7.88 -10.69 -17.07
CA ILE A 200 -8.21 -10.87 -15.64
C ILE A 200 -7.52 -9.80 -14.79
N PHE A 201 -6.26 -9.50 -15.05
CA PHE A 201 -5.52 -8.50 -14.29
C PHE A 201 -6.15 -7.10 -14.43
N VAL A 202 -6.45 -6.67 -15.65
CA VAL A 202 -7.09 -5.36 -15.90
C VAL A 202 -8.51 -5.32 -15.33
N ALA A 203 -9.30 -6.39 -15.53
CA ALA A 203 -10.64 -6.48 -14.98
C ALA A 203 -10.65 -6.46 -13.45
N TYR A 204 -9.71 -7.17 -12.81
CA TYR A 204 -9.55 -7.20 -11.36
C TYR A 204 -9.22 -5.82 -10.80
N ILE A 205 -8.16 -5.16 -11.30
CA ILE A 205 -7.76 -3.83 -10.81
C ILE A 205 -8.88 -2.80 -11.07
N GLY A 206 -9.50 -2.85 -12.26
CA GLY A 206 -10.63 -1.99 -12.59
C GLY A 206 -11.82 -2.21 -11.66
N GLY A 207 -12.14 -3.47 -11.33
CA GLY A 207 -13.24 -3.85 -10.44
C GLY A 207 -13.01 -3.41 -9.00
N ILE A 208 -11.85 -3.72 -8.41
CA ILE A 208 -11.55 -3.28 -7.03
C ILE A 208 -11.45 -1.75 -6.94
N GLY A 209 -11.03 -1.08 -8.03
CA GLY A 209 -10.99 0.37 -8.10
C GLY A 209 -12.37 1.03 -8.01
N LEU A 210 -13.48 0.28 -8.12
CA LEU A 210 -14.83 0.82 -7.90
C LEU A 210 -15.20 0.91 -6.41
N ILE A 211 -14.48 0.21 -5.54
CA ILE A 211 -14.69 0.21 -4.09
C ILE A 211 -14.19 1.56 -3.53
N PRO A 212 -14.98 2.32 -2.76
CA PRO A 212 -14.62 3.66 -2.27
C PRO A 212 -13.29 3.73 -1.53
N GLU A 213 -12.99 2.72 -0.71
CA GLU A 213 -11.77 2.65 0.09
C GLU A 213 -10.54 2.45 -0.81
N ILE A 214 -10.63 1.57 -1.80
CA ILE A 214 -9.55 1.33 -2.77
C ILE A 214 -9.40 2.52 -3.71
N ARG A 215 -10.52 3.16 -4.08
CA ARG A 215 -10.52 4.40 -4.84
C ARG A 215 -9.70 5.47 -4.15
N ARG A 216 -9.90 5.64 -2.85
CA ARG A 216 -9.19 6.60 -2.02
C ARG A 216 -7.69 6.28 -1.95
N VAL A 217 -7.32 5.00 -1.86
CA VAL A 217 -5.91 4.57 -1.97
C VAL A 217 -5.29 4.95 -3.33
N PHE A 218 -6.02 4.82 -4.44
CA PHE A 218 -5.54 5.23 -5.77
C PHE A 218 -5.38 6.75 -5.91
N GLU A 219 -6.18 7.54 -5.18
CA GLU A 219 -6.03 8.99 -5.11
C GLU A 219 -4.78 9.36 -4.29
N TYR A 220 -4.56 8.75 -3.12
CA TYR A 220 -3.30 8.90 -2.36
C TYR A 220 -2.06 8.48 -3.17
N HIS A 221 -2.18 7.47 -4.03
CA HIS A 221 -1.11 7.09 -4.96
C HIS A 221 -0.86 8.16 -6.03
N GLY A 222 -1.92 8.80 -6.54
CA GLY A 222 -1.78 9.99 -7.38
C GLY A 222 -1.10 11.16 -6.65
N ALA A 223 -1.40 11.36 -5.37
CA ALA A 223 -0.76 12.38 -4.54
C ALA A 223 0.74 12.11 -4.33
N GLU A 224 1.11 10.86 -4.05
CA GLU A 224 2.50 10.43 -3.94
C GLU A 224 3.30 10.74 -5.21
N HIS A 225 2.80 10.33 -6.37
CA HIS A 225 3.44 10.63 -7.66
C HIS A 225 3.61 12.13 -7.91
N LYS A 226 2.58 12.93 -7.62
CA LYS A 226 2.63 14.38 -7.82
C LYS A 226 3.70 15.02 -6.94
N VAL A 227 3.75 14.69 -5.66
CA VAL A 227 4.74 15.24 -4.72
C VAL A 227 6.16 14.78 -5.06
N VAL A 228 6.34 13.52 -5.45
CA VAL A 228 7.64 13.02 -5.92
C VAL A 228 8.08 13.77 -7.19
N ASN A 229 7.17 14.05 -8.13
CA ASN A 229 7.46 14.83 -9.32
C ASN A 229 7.85 16.29 -8.99
N VAL A 230 7.24 16.92 -7.98
CA VAL A 230 7.67 18.26 -7.48
C VAL A 230 9.11 18.20 -7.00
N TYR A 231 9.43 17.23 -6.14
CA TYR A 231 10.76 17.06 -5.56
C TYR A 231 11.84 16.80 -6.62
N GLU A 232 11.57 15.88 -7.55
CA GLU A 232 12.48 15.54 -8.65
C GLU A 232 12.64 16.68 -9.66
N GLY A 233 11.56 17.41 -9.92
CA GLY A 233 11.58 18.61 -10.74
C GLY A 233 12.34 19.77 -10.09
N GLY A 234 12.66 19.67 -8.79
CA GLY A 234 13.30 20.72 -8.02
C GLY A 234 12.47 21.95 -7.79
N LEU A 235 11.15 21.76 -7.77
CA LEU A 235 10.20 22.76 -7.37
C LEU A 235 10.07 22.76 -5.84
N GLU A 236 9.60 23.88 -5.30
CA GLU A 236 9.31 23.98 -3.86
C GLU A 236 8.14 23.05 -3.48
N LEU A 237 8.23 22.41 -2.31
CA LEU A 237 7.22 21.49 -1.78
C LEU A 237 5.97 22.24 -1.31
N THR A 238 5.20 22.77 -2.26
CA THR A 238 3.96 23.51 -2.02
C THR A 238 2.77 22.78 -2.63
N LEU A 239 1.58 23.07 -2.09
CA LEU A 239 0.33 22.51 -2.59
C LEU A 239 0.08 22.88 -4.07
N ASP A 240 0.35 24.13 -4.45
CA ASP A 240 0.17 24.60 -5.83
C ASP A 240 1.09 23.88 -6.82
N ASN A 241 2.37 23.70 -6.46
CA ASN A 241 3.31 22.95 -7.29
C ASN A 241 2.86 21.49 -7.40
N ALA A 242 2.43 20.86 -6.30
CA ALA A 242 1.94 19.48 -6.29
C ALA A 242 0.69 19.32 -7.17
N ARG A 243 -0.27 20.24 -7.08
CA ARG A 243 -1.48 20.24 -7.91
C ARG A 243 -1.16 20.26 -9.41
N SER A 244 -0.15 21.04 -9.80
CA SER A 244 0.27 21.18 -11.21
C SER A 244 0.96 19.95 -11.80
N GLN A 245 1.45 19.03 -10.96
CA GLN A 245 2.14 17.83 -11.42
C GLN A 245 1.17 16.77 -11.94
N THR A 246 1.69 15.85 -12.75
CA THR A 246 0.96 14.69 -13.25
C THR A 246 0.93 13.57 -12.21
N THR A 247 -0.13 12.76 -12.24
CA THR A 247 -0.24 11.50 -11.49
C THR A 247 0.56 10.35 -12.13
N PHE A 248 1.33 10.62 -13.19
CA PHE A 248 2.24 9.67 -13.80
C PHE A 248 3.66 9.80 -13.21
N HIS A 249 4.27 8.67 -12.85
CA HIS A 249 5.67 8.62 -12.43
C HIS A 249 6.41 7.44 -13.05
N ALA A 250 7.63 7.65 -13.53
CA ALA A 250 8.37 6.62 -14.27
C ALA A 250 8.84 5.44 -13.40
N ARG A 251 8.93 5.61 -12.08
CA ARG A 251 9.49 4.63 -11.13
C ARG A 251 8.45 4.03 -10.19
N CYS A 252 7.19 4.09 -10.57
CA CYS A 252 6.09 3.53 -9.81
C CYS A 252 6.17 1.99 -9.67
N GLY A 253 6.00 1.47 -8.46
CA GLY A 253 5.95 0.04 -8.17
C GLY A 253 4.79 -0.71 -8.85
N THR A 254 3.68 -0.04 -9.20
CA THR A 254 2.60 -0.67 -9.98
C THR A 254 3.04 -1.02 -11.41
N SER A 255 3.98 -0.24 -11.96
CA SER A 255 4.61 -0.59 -13.23
C SER A 255 5.46 -1.86 -13.10
N PHE A 256 6.05 -2.13 -11.93
CA PHE A 256 6.81 -3.36 -11.69
C PHE A 256 5.92 -4.62 -11.77
N VAL A 257 4.74 -4.62 -11.14
CA VAL A 257 3.81 -5.77 -11.22
C VAL A 257 3.38 -6.03 -12.66
N LEU A 258 3.05 -4.98 -13.43
CA LEU A 258 2.74 -5.12 -14.84
C LEU A 258 3.94 -5.64 -15.63
N PHE A 259 5.13 -5.11 -15.40
CA PHE A 259 6.35 -5.57 -16.06
C PHE A 259 6.60 -7.05 -15.82
N VAL A 260 6.44 -7.52 -14.57
CA VAL A 260 6.54 -8.95 -14.25
C VAL A 260 5.49 -9.74 -15.00
N LEU A 261 4.24 -9.27 -15.06
CA LEU A 261 3.16 -9.94 -15.78
C LEU A 261 3.45 -10.04 -17.28
N VAL A 262 3.75 -8.93 -17.95
CA VAL A 262 4.01 -8.87 -19.39
C VAL A 262 5.26 -9.68 -19.74
N LEU A 263 6.35 -9.50 -18.98
CA LEU A 263 7.57 -10.28 -19.17
C LEU A 263 7.33 -11.78 -18.95
N SER A 264 6.46 -12.15 -17.99
CA SER A 264 6.09 -13.55 -17.76
C SER A 264 5.44 -14.17 -19.00
N ILE A 265 4.59 -13.42 -19.70
CA ILE A 265 3.87 -13.93 -20.88
C ILE A 265 4.88 -14.24 -21.98
N PHE A 266 5.76 -13.30 -22.31
CA PHE A 266 6.76 -13.51 -23.35
C PHE A 266 7.75 -14.64 -23.01
N ILE A 267 8.27 -14.65 -21.78
CA ILE A 267 9.24 -15.66 -21.37
C ILE A 267 8.58 -17.03 -21.31
N PHE A 268 7.40 -17.15 -20.71
CA PHE A 268 6.73 -18.46 -20.61
C PHE A 268 6.26 -18.96 -21.97
N ALA A 269 5.73 -18.10 -22.85
CA ALA A 269 5.37 -18.48 -24.21
C ALA A 269 6.57 -18.92 -25.06
N ALA A 270 7.78 -18.42 -24.80
CA ALA A 270 8.99 -18.84 -25.50
C ALA A 270 9.62 -20.10 -24.89
N VAL A 271 9.60 -20.24 -23.57
CA VAL A 271 10.35 -21.29 -22.85
C VAL A 271 9.53 -22.56 -22.68
N PHE A 272 8.25 -22.45 -22.29
CA PHE A 272 7.45 -23.63 -21.91
C PHE A 272 7.15 -24.58 -23.06
N PRO A 273 6.94 -24.11 -24.32
CA PRO A 273 6.85 -25.01 -25.47
C PRO A 273 8.07 -25.92 -25.66
N LEU A 274 9.25 -25.51 -25.16
CA LEU A 274 10.50 -26.25 -25.31
C LEU A 274 10.71 -27.27 -24.17
N ILE A 275 9.88 -27.25 -23.13
CA ILE A 275 10.00 -28.17 -22.00
C ILE A 275 9.28 -29.49 -22.36
N PRO A 276 9.98 -30.64 -22.34
CA PRO A 276 9.37 -31.92 -22.66
C PRO A 276 8.27 -32.28 -21.66
N THR A 277 7.23 -32.97 -22.14
CA THR A 277 6.14 -33.47 -21.29
C THR A 277 6.65 -34.50 -20.29
N VAL A 278 6.23 -34.39 -19.03
CA VAL A 278 6.67 -35.26 -17.91
C VAL A 278 5.86 -36.55 -17.80
N SER A 279 4.66 -36.61 -18.38
CA SER A 279 3.78 -37.77 -18.30
C SER A 279 2.93 -37.92 -19.56
N SER A 280 2.38 -39.12 -19.79
CA SER A 280 1.36 -39.36 -20.82
C SER A 280 0.02 -38.70 -20.49
N SER A 281 -0.23 -38.33 -19.22
CA SER A 281 -1.45 -37.64 -18.81
C SER A 281 -1.37 -36.14 -19.05
N SER A 282 -2.28 -35.61 -19.89
CA SER A 282 -2.40 -34.17 -20.14
C SER A 282 -2.60 -33.38 -18.83
N VAL A 283 -3.47 -33.84 -17.94
CA VAL A 283 -3.74 -33.16 -16.66
C VAL A 283 -2.47 -33.04 -15.80
N VAL A 284 -1.66 -34.10 -15.75
CA VAL A 284 -0.39 -34.10 -15.01
C VAL A 284 0.60 -33.11 -15.63
N ASN A 285 0.69 -33.04 -16.95
CA ASN A 285 1.56 -32.06 -17.62
C ASN A 285 1.12 -30.62 -17.33
N HIS A 286 -0.18 -30.30 -17.40
CA HIS A 286 -0.66 -28.95 -17.07
C HIS A 286 -0.39 -28.58 -15.60
N LEU A 287 -0.60 -29.51 -14.66
CA LEU A 287 -0.32 -29.28 -13.25
C LEU A 287 1.18 -29.08 -13.00
N ALA A 288 2.03 -29.91 -13.61
CA ALA A 288 3.48 -29.78 -13.51
C ALA A 288 3.96 -28.41 -14.01
N MET A 289 3.43 -27.94 -15.15
CA MET A 289 3.79 -26.61 -15.68
C MET A 289 3.39 -25.48 -14.71
N ILE A 290 2.23 -25.57 -14.05
CA ILE A 290 1.84 -24.58 -13.02
C ILE A 290 2.82 -24.60 -11.85
N ILE A 291 3.17 -25.80 -11.34
CA ILE A 291 4.10 -25.95 -10.22
C ILE A 291 5.49 -25.41 -10.58
N ILE A 292 5.95 -25.60 -11.82
CA ILE A 292 7.24 -25.08 -12.31
C ILE A 292 7.20 -23.55 -12.50
N LYS A 293 6.07 -22.98 -12.95
CA LYS A 293 5.91 -21.52 -13.13
C LYS A 293 6.11 -20.74 -11.82
N ILE A 294 5.64 -21.26 -10.68
CA ILE A 294 5.68 -20.57 -9.37
C ILE A 294 7.11 -20.19 -8.94
N PRO A 295 8.07 -21.12 -8.77
CA PRO A 295 9.44 -20.77 -8.39
C PRO A 295 10.14 -19.92 -9.46
N LEU A 296 9.79 -20.08 -10.73
CA LEU A 296 10.33 -19.29 -11.84
C LEU A 296 9.89 -17.82 -11.81
N MET A 297 8.86 -17.46 -11.02
CA MET A 297 8.48 -16.05 -10.83
C MET A 297 9.55 -15.24 -10.11
N LEU A 298 10.37 -15.84 -9.24
CA LEU A 298 11.43 -15.14 -8.50
C LEU A 298 12.54 -14.61 -9.43
N PRO A 299 13.21 -15.44 -10.26
CA PRO A 299 14.21 -14.94 -11.20
C PRO A 299 13.60 -14.00 -12.24
N LEU A 300 12.34 -14.23 -12.64
CA LEU A 300 11.59 -13.33 -13.51
C LEU A 300 11.40 -11.95 -12.88
N ALA A 301 11.01 -11.87 -11.60
CA ALA A 301 10.90 -10.62 -10.86
C ALA A 301 12.26 -9.91 -10.73
N GLY A 302 13.33 -10.67 -10.49
CA GLY A 302 14.69 -10.16 -10.52
C GLY A 302 15.04 -9.52 -11.87
N LEU A 303 14.76 -10.21 -12.98
CA LEU A 303 14.96 -9.69 -14.34
C LEU A 303 14.10 -8.46 -14.62
N ALA A 304 12.81 -8.47 -14.24
CA ALA A 304 11.93 -7.32 -14.38
C ALA A 304 12.48 -6.09 -13.64
N TYR A 305 13.06 -6.29 -12.45
CA TYR A 305 13.72 -5.21 -11.70
C TYR A 305 14.94 -4.66 -12.45
N GLU A 306 15.80 -5.52 -13.02
CA GLU A 306 16.94 -5.10 -13.84
C GLU A 306 16.51 -4.22 -15.02
N ILE A 307 15.49 -4.69 -15.76
CA ILE A 307 14.95 -4.00 -16.93
C ILE A 307 14.33 -2.67 -16.53
N ASN A 308 13.53 -2.63 -15.46
CA ASN A 308 12.89 -1.40 -15.01
C ASN A 308 13.92 -0.37 -14.50
N ARG A 309 14.95 -0.83 -13.80
CA ARG A 309 16.07 0.05 -13.39
C ARG A 309 16.81 0.61 -14.59
N PHE A 310 17.07 -0.21 -15.60
CA PHE A 310 17.70 0.24 -16.85
C PHE A 310 16.82 1.26 -17.58
N ALA A 311 15.52 0.98 -17.68
CA ALA A 311 14.55 1.87 -18.33
C ALA A 311 14.46 3.23 -17.63
N SER A 312 14.46 3.22 -16.29
CA SER A 312 14.46 4.44 -15.47
C SER A 312 15.74 5.26 -15.63
N ALA A 313 16.88 4.62 -15.89
CA ALA A 313 18.15 5.31 -16.13
C ALA A 313 18.27 5.88 -17.56
N HIS A 314 17.45 5.43 -18.51
CA HIS A 314 17.51 5.83 -19.92
C HIS A 314 16.15 6.29 -20.49
N PRO A 315 15.44 7.23 -19.85
CA PRO A 315 14.05 7.58 -20.19
C PRO A 315 13.89 8.24 -21.57
N HIS A 316 14.96 8.78 -22.15
CA HIS A 316 14.93 9.48 -23.44
C HIS A 316 15.05 8.57 -24.66
N GLN A 317 15.37 7.28 -24.48
CA GLN A 317 15.51 6.34 -25.60
C GLN A 317 14.13 5.89 -26.09
N LEU A 318 13.86 5.99 -27.40
CA LEU A 318 12.55 5.70 -27.98
C LEU A 318 12.07 4.26 -27.71
N TRP A 319 12.98 3.29 -27.77
CA TRP A 319 12.65 1.89 -27.50
C TRP A 319 12.35 1.65 -26.01
N VAL A 320 13.02 2.37 -25.09
CA VAL A 320 12.70 2.35 -23.66
C VAL A 320 11.31 2.90 -23.41
N GLN A 321 10.93 3.98 -24.09
CA GLN A 321 9.59 4.56 -23.98
C GLN A 321 8.51 3.59 -24.46
N ALA A 322 8.75 2.83 -25.54
CA ALA A 322 7.83 1.80 -26.01
C ALA A 322 7.63 0.69 -24.95
N ILE A 323 8.71 0.25 -24.29
CA ILE A 323 8.66 -0.76 -23.23
C ILE A 323 7.90 -0.25 -21.99
N VAL A 324 8.06 1.02 -21.63
CA VAL A 324 7.41 1.64 -20.45
C VAL A 324 5.96 2.05 -20.72
N GLN A 325 5.57 2.23 -21.98
CA GLN A 325 4.24 2.73 -22.35
C GLN A 325 3.07 1.91 -21.78
N PRO A 326 3.08 0.56 -21.80
CA PRO A 326 2.04 -0.24 -21.14
C PRO A 326 1.94 0.04 -19.64
N GLY A 327 3.09 0.27 -18.99
CA GLY A 327 3.17 0.68 -17.58
C GLY A 327 2.46 2.01 -17.33
N ARG A 328 2.66 3.00 -18.22
CA ARG A 328 1.95 4.30 -18.15
C ARG A 328 0.44 4.14 -18.25
N LEU A 329 -0.03 3.24 -19.12
CA LEU A 329 -1.46 2.97 -19.28
C LEU A 329 -2.05 2.36 -18.01
N MET A 330 -1.35 1.42 -17.38
CA MET A 330 -1.82 0.83 -16.12
C MET A 330 -1.83 1.82 -14.96
N GLN A 331 -0.92 2.79 -14.92
CA GLN A 331 -0.97 3.83 -13.90
C GLN A 331 -2.31 4.57 -13.94
N LYS A 332 -2.90 4.82 -15.12
CA LYS A 332 -4.24 5.42 -15.21
C LYS A 332 -5.34 4.60 -14.54
N LEU A 333 -5.12 3.31 -14.31
CA LEU A 333 -6.05 2.42 -13.63
C LEU A 333 -5.81 2.38 -12.10
N THR A 334 -4.56 2.61 -11.67
CA THR A 334 -4.13 2.52 -10.27
C THR A 334 -3.83 3.87 -9.62
N THR A 335 -3.93 4.97 -10.35
CA THR A 335 -3.83 6.34 -9.84
C THR A 335 -5.09 7.11 -10.19
N ARG A 336 -5.44 8.05 -9.33
CA ARG A 336 -6.55 8.99 -9.54
C ARG A 336 -6.12 10.38 -9.13
N GLU A 337 -6.87 11.37 -9.61
CA GLU A 337 -6.60 12.76 -9.23
C GLU A 337 -6.92 12.95 -7.75
N PRO A 338 -5.93 13.34 -6.92
CA PRO A 338 -6.14 13.52 -5.50
C PRO A 338 -6.84 14.84 -5.18
N ALA A 339 -7.54 14.87 -4.06
CA ALA A 339 -7.96 16.09 -3.41
C ALA A 339 -6.78 16.76 -2.68
N ASP A 340 -6.96 18.04 -2.33
CA ASP A 340 -5.90 18.83 -1.69
C ASP A 340 -5.47 18.23 -0.34
N ASP A 341 -6.40 17.69 0.45
CA ASP A 341 -6.11 17.01 1.72
C ASP A 341 -5.19 15.79 1.54
N GLN A 342 -5.29 15.07 0.43
CA GLN A 342 -4.40 13.95 0.10
C GLN A 342 -3.01 14.43 -0.33
N LEU A 343 -2.94 15.57 -1.05
CA LEU A 343 -1.67 16.21 -1.41
C LEU A 343 -0.94 16.73 -0.18
N GLU A 344 -1.65 17.32 0.77
CA GLU A 344 -1.10 17.77 2.06
C GLU A 344 -0.43 16.63 2.82
N ILE A 345 -1.07 15.46 2.90
CA ILE A 345 -0.50 14.26 3.54
C ILE A 345 0.75 13.78 2.80
N ALA A 346 0.73 13.75 1.46
CA ALA A 346 1.88 13.38 0.66
C ALA A 346 3.06 14.35 0.85
N LEU A 347 2.79 15.66 0.91
CA LEU A 347 3.77 16.71 1.19
C LEU A 347 4.35 16.56 2.60
N ALA A 348 3.51 16.33 3.60
CA ALA A 348 3.94 16.10 4.98
C ALA A 348 4.84 14.86 5.09
N ALA A 349 4.48 13.75 4.45
CA ALA A 349 5.31 12.54 4.39
C ALA A 349 6.67 12.80 3.73
N MET A 350 6.69 13.54 2.61
CA MET A 350 7.92 13.92 1.90
C MET A 350 8.81 14.81 2.77
N GLY A 351 8.24 15.85 3.39
CA GLY A 351 8.96 16.76 4.27
C GLY A 351 9.57 16.04 5.48
N ALA A 352 8.81 15.15 6.12
CA ALA A 352 9.31 14.33 7.23
C ALA A 352 10.48 13.42 6.81
N ALA A 353 10.37 12.75 5.65
CA ALA A 353 11.45 11.91 5.13
C ALA A 353 12.73 12.72 4.85
N LEU A 354 12.61 13.87 4.18
CA LEU A 354 13.75 14.73 3.84
C LEU A 354 14.39 15.36 5.08
N ARG A 355 13.59 15.83 6.03
CA ARG A 355 14.09 16.41 7.28
C ARG A 355 14.89 15.39 8.07
N ARG A 356 14.40 14.16 8.21
CA ARG A 356 15.12 13.10 8.93
C ARG A 356 16.39 12.67 8.18
N GLU A 357 16.37 12.61 6.85
CA GLU A 357 17.54 12.33 6.03
C GLU A 357 18.64 13.39 6.24
N ALA A 358 18.25 14.68 6.28
CA ALA A 358 19.17 15.78 6.56
C ALA A 358 19.75 15.72 7.99
N ALA A 359 18.94 15.36 8.98
CA ALA A 359 19.40 15.11 10.35
C ALA A 359 20.43 13.96 10.40
N ALA A 360 20.12 12.82 9.75
CA ALA A 360 21.01 11.66 9.68
C ALA A 360 22.30 11.94 8.88
N ALA A 361 22.28 12.86 7.92
CA ALA A 361 23.48 13.34 7.23
C ALA A 361 24.37 14.18 8.18
N THR A 362 23.76 15.02 9.02
CA THR A 362 24.46 15.90 9.96
C THR A 362 25.04 15.13 11.16
N GLU A 363 24.32 14.12 11.66
CA GLU A 363 24.77 13.24 12.74
C GLU A 363 25.93 12.33 12.34
N SER A 364 26.12 12.05 11.04
CA SER A 364 27.27 11.27 10.57
C SER A 364 28.64 11.94 10.80
N VAL A 365 28.67 13.19 11.29
CA VAL A 365 29.87 13.92 11.74
C VAL A 365 30.07 13.85 13.27
N ARG A 366 29.09 13.37 14.04
CA ARG A 366 29.17 13.18 15.50
C ARG A 366 28.66 11.79 15.90
N GLU A 367 29.62 10.89 16.10
CA GLU A 367 29.49 9.57 16.73
C GLU A 367 28.51 8.56 16.10
N VAL A 368 29.11 7.46 15.61
CA VAL A 368 28.45 6.21 15.25
C VAL A 368 27.88 5.57 16.53
N SER A 369 26.64 5.89 16.92
CA SER A 369 26.00 5.19 18.04
C SER A 369 24.50 4.92 17.92
N GLU A 370 23.72 5.59 17.07
CA GLU A 370 22.28 5.36 17.10
C GLU A 370 21.78 4.56 15.90
N ARG A 371 21.97 3.24 16.00
CA ARG A 371 21.28 2.25 15.14
C ARG A 371 19.84 1.96 15.58
N ASP A 372 19.44 2.51 16.73
CA ASP A 372 18.18 2.26 17.42
C ASP A 372 17.49 3.57 17.85
N SER A 373 17.67 4.69 17.13
CA SER A 373 16.86 5.89 17.43
C SER A 373 15.38 5.48 17.25
N PRO A 374 14.57 5.56 18.32
CA PRO A 374 13.20 5.04 18.28
C PRO A 374 12.39 5.77 17.21
N ALA A 375 11.39 5.06 16.67
CA ALA A 375 10.36 5.66 15.83
C ALA A 375 9.81 6.90 16.54
N GLN A 376 9.82 8.07 15.91
CA GLN A 376 9.17 9.25 16.48
C GLN A 376 7.77 9.35 15.90
N ILE A 377 6.80 9.65 16.77
CA ILE A 377 5.43 9.92 16.38
C ILE A 377 5.22 11.41 16.52
N LEU A 378 5.06 12.09 15.39
CA LEU A 378 4.72 13.50 15.30
C LEU A 378 3.22 13.62 15.06
N VAL A 379 2.57 14.51 15.79
CA VAL A 379 1.13 14.78 15.64
C VAL A 379 0.96 16.26 15.39
N PHE A 380 0.30 16.58 14.28
CA PHE A 380 -0.02 17.94 13.89
C PHE A 380 -1.54 18.09 13.79
N ARG A 381 -2.07 19.24 14.21
CA ARG A 381 -3.50 19.53 14.16
C ARG A 381 -4.00 19.62 12.72
N ASP A 382 -3.18 20.18 11.84
CA ASP A 382 -3.47 20.37 10.43
C ASP A 382 -2.18 20.44 9.60
N TYR A 383 -2.33 20.55 8.28
CA TYR A 383 -1.21 20.68 7.36
C TYR A 383 -0.42 21.98 7.53
N THR A 384 -1.04 23.08 7.95
CA THR A 384 -0.33 24.35 8.13
C THR A 384 0.70 24.24 9.25
N GLU A 385 0.31 23.61 10.36
CA GLU A 385 1.23 23.28 11.45
C GLU A 385 2.34 22.33 10.97
N ALA A 386 1.98 21.24 10.28
CA ALA A 386 2.95 20.29 9.73
C ALA A 386 3.96 20.97 8.78
N ALA A 387 3.49 21.78 7.83
CA ALA A 387 4.30 22.48 6.84
C ALA A 387 5.29 23.44 7.50
N SER A 388 4.86 24.16 8.53
CA SER A 388 5.72 25.10 9.28
C SER A 388 6.91 24.41 9.97
N VAL A 389 6.78 23.11 10.26
CA VAL A 389 7.77 22.30 10.97
C VAL A 389 8.60 21.42 10.03
N LEU A 390 7.99 20.92 8.96
CA LEU A 390 8.57 19.91 8.06
C LEU A 390 9.18 20.53 6.79
N HIS A 391 8.72 21.71 6.38
CA HIS A 391 9.24 22.40 5.19
C HIS A 391 10.12 23.62 5.55
N ALA A 392 10.23 23.96 6.84
CA ALA A 392 11.17 24.96 7.32
C ALA A 392 12.61 24.43 7.20
N GLY A 393 13.23 24.65 6.03
CA GLY A 393 14.61 24.26 5.73
C GLY A 393 14.77 23.16 4.68
N ALA A 394 13.70 22.77 3.98
CA ALA A 394 13.73 21.82 2.86
C ALA A 394 14.00 22.51 1.51
#